data_AF-A0AA44EJS5-F1
#
_entry.id   AF-A0AA44EJS5-F1
#
_cell.length_a   1.000
_cell.length_b   1.000
_cell.length_c   1.000
_cell.angle_alpha   90.00
_cell.angle_beta   90.00
_cell.angle_gamma   90.00
#
_symmetry.space_group_name_H-M   'P 1'
#
loop_
_entity.id
_entity.type
_entity.pdbx_description
1 polymer ?
#
loop_
_entity_poly.entity_id
_entity_poly.type
_entity_poly.pdbx_seq_one_letter_code
_entity_poly.pdbx_strand_id
1 'polypeptide(L)'
;MTHVAAATPNLSYDCDTHFPWTGVDVTEGVPFVFERGSLEVPKNPGLGISLDRHKLSIFAGLYEQTAMKERDDTAYMKLFEPDYERRVPRW
;
A
#
# COMPACT_ATOMS: atom_id res chain seq x y z
N MET A 1 -0.43 5.72 8.57
CA MET A 1 -0.93 4.69 9.51
C MET A 1 -0.17 4.71 10.83
N THR A 2 1.15 4.54 10.81
CA THR A 2 2.00 4.45 12.02
C THR A 2 1.77 5.55 13.07
N HIS A 3 1.78 6.83 12.68
CA HIS A 3 1.61 7.93 13.64
C HIS A 3 0.27 7.90 14.38
N VAL A 4 -0.85 7.70 13.68
CA VAL A 4 -2.17 7.66 14.33
C VAL A 4 -2.31 6.39 15.18
N ALA A 5 -1.78 5.26 14.72
CA ALA A 5 -1.77 4.01 15.49
C ALA A 5 -1.02 4.19 16.83
N ALA A 6 0.18 4.77 16.78
CA ALA A 6 0.99 5.04 17.98
C ALA A 6 0.35 6.06 18.94
N ALA A 7 -0.50 6.95 18.44
CA ALA A 7 -1.18 7.96 19.24
C ALA A 7 -2.57 7.52 19.74
N THR A 8 -3.00 6.28 19.47
CA THR A 8 -4.35 5.78 19.82
C THR A 8 -4.27 4.76 20.95
N PRO A 9 -4.61 5.13 22.21
CA PRO A 9 -4.41 4.25 23.37
C PRO A 9 -5.19 2.93 23.33
N ASN A 10 -6.33 2.91 22.63
CA ASN A 10 -7.22 1.75 22.53
C ASN A 10 -7.08 0.98 21.21
N LEU A 11 -6.07 1.27 20.39
CA LEU A 11 -5.74 0.43 19.23
C LEU A 11 -4.86 -0.74 19.69
N SER A 12 -5.51 -1.83 20.11
CA SER A 12 -4.84 -2.95 20.78
C SER A 12 -4.57 -4.17 19.89
N TYR A 13 -5.09 -4.19 18.66
CA TYR A 13 -4.79 -5.23 17.67
C TYR A 13 -3.75 -4.73 16.67
N ASP A 14 -3.03 -5.67 16.06
CA ASP A 14 -2.05 -5.38 15.01
C ASP A 14 -2.72 -4.72 13.79
N CYS A 15 -2.03 -3.76 13.20
CA CYS A 15 -2.50 -3.10 11.98
C CYS A 15 -2.25 -3.99 10.76
N ASP A 16 -3.27 -4.18 9.92
CA ASP A 16 -3.09 -4.78 8.61
C ASP A 16 -2.23 -3.88 7.71
N THR A 17 -1.39 -4.50 6.88
CA THR A 17 -0.63 -3.81 5.85
C THR A 17 -0.37 -4.71 4.65
N HIS A 18 -0.39 -4.12 3.46
CA HIS A 18 -0.01 -4.80 2.21
C HIS A 18 1.47 -4.61 1.87
N PHE A 19 2.27 -3.99 2.75
CA PHE A 19 3.68 -3.66 2.49
C PHE A 19 4.54 -4.85 1.96
N PRO A 20 4.36 -6.10 2.44
CA PRO A 20 5.09 -7.25 1.87
C PRO A 20 4.86 -7.50 0.38
N TRP A 21 3.77 -6.99 -0.20
CA TRP A 21 3.40 -7.17 -1.60
C TRP A 21 3.85 -6.02 -2.53
N THR A 22 4.19 -4.84 -1.99
CA THR A 22 4.43 -3.64 -2.82
C THR A 22 5.82 -3.64 -3.47
N GLY A 23 6.87 -4.01 -2.74
CA GLY A 23 8.26 -4.11 -3.25
C GLY A 23 8.94 -2.81 -3.71
N VAL A 24 8.18 -1.73 -3.93
CA VAL A 24 8.67 -0.41 -4.40
C VAL A 24 7.95 0.74 -3.68
N ASP A 25 8.53 1.95 -3.73
CA ASP A 25 7.94 3.15 -3.13
C ASP A 25 8.45 4.43 -3.84
N VAL A 26 7.79 5.55 -3.60
CA VAL A 26 8.15 6.91 -4.05
C VAL A 26 8.99 7.68 -3.02
N THR A 27 9.35 7.07 -1.89
CA THR A 27 10.13 7.72 -0.82
C THR A 27 11.63 7.63 -1.06
N GLU A 28 12.37 8.60 -0.50
CA GLU A 28 13.84 8.58 -0.46
C GLU A 28 14.35 7.51 0.52
N GLY A 29 15.42 6.81 0.15
CA GLY A 29 16.05 5.81 1.03
C GLY A 29 15.14 4.59 1.32
N VAL A 30 15.23 4.10 2.55
CA VAL A 30 14.45 2.95 3.08
C VAL A 30 13.82 3.35 4.41
N PRO A 31 12.78 4.20 4.41
CA PRO A 31 12.25 4.77 5.66
C PRO A 31 11.45 3.76 6.49
N PHE A 32 11.02 2.65 5.88
CA PHE A 32 10.18 1.65 6.53
C PHE A 32 10.96 0.37 6.79
N VAL A 33 11.55 0.28 7.97
CA VAL A 33 12.24 -0.93 8.45
C VAL A 33 11.34 -1.60 9.48
N PHE A 34 10.92 -2.83 9.17
CA PHE A 34 10.13 -3.64 10.09
C PHE A 34 11.07 -4.45 10.99
N GLU A 35 10.85 -4.36 12.30
CA GLU A 35 11.55 -5.16 13.30
C GLU A 35 10.52 -5.91 14.15
N ARG A 36 10.63 -7.25 14.18
CA ARG A 36 9.71 -8.14 14.94
C ARG A 36 8.22 -7.87 14.65
N GLY A 37 7.89 -7.58 13.38
CA GLY A 37 6.52 -7.30 12.96
C GLY A 37 6.02 -5.88 13.23
N SER A 38 6.87 -4.98 13.73
CA SER A 38 6.50 -3.60 14.05
C SER A 38 7.33 -2.58 13.27
N LEU A 39 6.77 -1.39 13.09
CA LEU A 39 7.44 -0.21 12.56
C LEU A 39 7.67 0.78 13.71
N GLU A 40 8.91 1.25 13.87
CA GLU A 40 9.19 2.35 14.81
C GLU A 40 8.52 3.64 14.31
N VAL A 41 8.01 4.46 15.23
CA VAL A 41 7.49 5.79 14.88
C VAL A 41 8.67 6.68 14.47
N PRO A 42 8.62 7.34 13.31
CA PRO A 42 9.68 8.26 12.89
C PRO A 42 9.92 9.37 13.92
N LYS A 43 11.20 9.68 14.19
CA LYS A 43 11.64 10.69 15.18
C LYS A 43 11.78 12.10 14.60
N ASN A 44 11.84 12.21 13.27
CA ASN A 44 11.96 13.50 12.58
C ASN A 44 10.59 14.21 12.50
N PRO A 45 10.57 15.55 12.31
CA PRO A 45 9.31 16.30 12.18
C PRO A 45 8.41 15.79 11.05
N GLY A 46 7.10 16.02 11.21
CA GLY A 46 6.09 15.61 10.23
C GLY A 46 5.95 14.08 10.18
N LEU A 47 5.89 13.53 8.96
CA LEU A 47 5.82 12.07 8.73
C LEU A 47 7.19 11.39 8.79
N GLY A 48 8.28 12.16 8.93
CA GLY A 48 9.65 11.63 8.95
C GLY A 48 10.13 10.98 7.65
N ILE A 49 9.47 11.27 6.52
CA ILE A 49 9.84 10.79 5.18
C ILE A 49 10.00 11.95 4.20
N SER A 50 10.79 11.72 3.15
CA SER A 50 10.98 12.62 2.01
C SER A 50 10.57 11.94 0.71
N LEU A 51 10.12 12.74 -0.25
CA LEU A 51 9.68 12.26 -1.57
C LEU A 51 10.85 12.19 -2.55
N ASP A 52 11.08 11.01 -3.12
CA ASP A 52 11.97 10.83 -4.25
C ASP A 52 11.22 11.20 -5.55
N ARG A 53 11.50 12.40 -6.05
CA ARG A 53 10.82 12.95 -7.24
C ARG A 53 11.13 12.17 -8.53
N HIS A 54 12.28 11.49 -8.59
CA HIS A 54 12.64 10.68 -9.75
C HIS A 54 11.88 9.36 -9.74
N LYS A 55 11.78 8.67 -8.60
CA LYS A 55 10.91 7.49 -8.49
C LYS A 55 9.46 7.86 -8.77
N LEU A 56 8.98 8.98 -8.24
CA LEU A 56 7.63 9.47 -8.52
C LEU A 56 7.37 9.66 -10.02
N SER A 57 8.29 10.29 -10.76
CA SER A 57 8.10 10.51 -12.19
C SER A 57 8.04 9.21 -12.98
N ILE A 58 8.83 8.19 -12.59
CA ILE A 58 8.78 6.86 -13.19
C ILE A 58 7.39 6.23 -13.00
N PHE A 59 6.88 6.22 -11.77
CA PHE A 59 5.59 5.61 -11.49
C PHE A 59 4.41 6.40 -12.06
N ALA A 60 4.53 7.74 -12.15
CA ALA A 60 3.57 8.56 -12.86
C ALA A 60 3.56 8.24 -14.36
N GLY A 61 4.74 8.06 -14.98
CA GLY A 61 4.84 7.61 -16.37
C GLY A 61 4.22 6.23 -16.60
N LEU A 62 4.45 5.29 -15.68
CA LEU A 62 3.82 3.96 -15.73
C LEU A 62 2.29 4.06 -15.64
N TYR A 63 1.78 4.93 -14.76
CA TYR A 63 0.35 5.19 -14.63
C TYR A 63 -0.25 5.71 -15.95
N GLU A 64 0.45 6.58 -16.66
CA GLU A 64 -0.04 7.07 -17.97
C GLU A 64 -0.07 5.97 -19.03
N GLN A 65 0.95 5.11 -19.05
CA GLN A 65 1.09 4.02 -20.02
C GLN A 65 0.13 2.85 -19.80
N THR A 66 -0.32 2.61 -18.55
CA THR A 66 -1.25 1.50 -18.27
C THR A 66 -2.67 1.80 -18.74
N ALA A 67 -3.34 0.78 -19.27
CA ALA A 67 -4.76 0.82 -19.60
C ALA A 67 -5.67 0.77 -18.35
N MET A 68 -5.12 0.35 -17.20
CA MET A 68 -5.86 0.25 -15.95
C MET A 68 -5.95 1.62 -15.28
N LYS A 69 -7.14 2.23 -15.33
CA LYS A 69 -7.43 3.52 -14.66
C LYS A 69 -8.30 3.36 -13.41
N GLU A 70 -8.94 2.22 -13.28
CA GLU A 70 -9.70 1.82 -12.10
C GLU A 70 -9.34 0.39 -11.71
N ARG A 71 -9.45 0.08 -10.42
CA ARG A 71 -9.27 -1.29 -9.92
C ARG A 71 -10.57 -2.07 -10.16
N ASP A 72 -10.49 -3.12 -10.96
CA ASP A 72 -11.58 -4.08 -11.14
C ASP A 72 -11.08 -5.53 -11.14
N ASP A 73 -10.98 -6.08 -9.93
CA ASP A 73 -10.57 -7.46 -9.70
C ASP A 73 -11.55 -8.46 -10.34
N THR A 74 -12.83 -8.10 -10.50
CA THR A 74 -13.86 -9.00 -11.04
C THR A 74 -13.78 -9.08 -12.55
N ALA A 75 -13.63 -7.94 -13.24
CA ALA A 75 -13.40 -7.93 -14.69
C ALA A 75 -12.11 -8.65 -15.04
N TYR A 76 -11.04 -8.46 -14.23
CA TYR A 76 -9.79 -9.20 -14.44
C TYR A 76 -9.98 -10.72 -14.24
N MET A 77 -10.72 -11.15 -13.21
CA MET A 77 -11.05 -12.57 -13.01
C MET A 77 -11.82 -13.17 -14.18
N LYS A 78 -12.75 -12.41 -14.78
CA LYS A 78 -13.55 -12.85 -15.94
C LYS A 78 -12.75 -13.10 -17.21
N LEU A 79 -11.51 -12.61 -17.30
CA LEU A 79 -10.60 -12.97 -18.40
C LEU A 79 -10.19 -14.45 -18.34
N PHE A 80 -10.24 -15.06 -17.15
CA PHE A 80 -9.88 -16.46 -16.92
C PHE A 80 -11.11 -17.34 -16.68
N GLU A 81 -12.11 -16.80 -15.97
CA GLU A 81 -13.36 -17.48 -15.63
C GLU A 81 -14.57 -16.62 -16.06
N PRO A 82 -15.03 -16.71 -17.33
CA PRO A 82 -16.03 -15.78 -17.89
C PRO A 82 -17.35 -15.72 -17.11
N ASP A 83 -17.77 -16.84 -16.51
CA ASP A 83 -18.99 -16.96 -15.71
C ASP A 83 -18.79 -16.55 -14.24
N TYR A 84 -17.60 -16.05 -13.87
CA TYR A 84 -17.32 -15.60 -12.51
C TYR A 84 -18.25 -14.45 -12.10
N GLU A 85 -18.96 -14.65 -10.99
CA GLU A 85 -19.80 -13.64 -10.35
C GLU A 85 -19.27 -13.34 -8.96
N ARG A 86 -19.03 -12.06 -8.62
CA ARG A 86 -18.60 -11.66 -7.27
C ARG A 86 -19.77 -11.77 -6.27
N ARG A 87 -19.92 -12.92 -5.62
CA ARG A 87 -20.95 -13.18 -4.59
C ARG A 87 -20.43 -12.91 -3.18
N VAL A 88 -21.22 -12.20 -2.37
CA VAL A 88 -20.94 -11.94 -0.95
C VAL A 88 -22.23 -12.11 -0.14
N PRO A 89 -22.34 -13.11 0.76
CA PRO A 89 -21.40 -14.21 0.96
C PRO A 89 -21.42 -15.19 -0.23
N ARG A 90 -20.35 -15.95 -0.39
CA ARG A 90 -20.35 -17.14 -1.25
C ARG A 90 -20.64 -18.41 -0.44
N TRP A 91 -20.30 -18.38 0.85
CA TRP A 91 -20.60 -19.39 1.85
C TRP A 91 -20.93 -18.69 3.16
#